data_AF-A0A261A6H9-F1
#
_entry.id   AF-A0A261A6H9-F1
#
_cell.length_a   1.000
_cell.length_b   1.000
_cell.length_c   1.000
_cell.angle_alpha   90.00
_cell.angle_beta   90.00
_cell.angle_gamma   90.00
#
_symmetry.space_group_name_H-M   'P 1'
#
loop_
_entity.id
_entity.type
_entity.pdbx_description
1 polymer ?
#
loop_
_entity_poly.entity_id
_entity_poly.type
_entity_poly.pdbx_seq_one_letter_code
_entity_poly.pdbx_strand_id
1 'polypeptide(L)'
;MSVHGQEQLMQLLTHVDLNVLKSLQVFRLIETKSISDHGEDNSQFVLDLEILKHCKNLEHLRVTRFSISSPFRMFTHIPNLTVNMQTVYCEDVLLFKNTMENSDIYAHSEIRFGQFPDKFRFLETIRLAQNGGGIVFPSELSLTYWPASKSLNFSWKHNS
;
A
#
# COMPACT_ATOMS: atom_id res chain seq x y z
N MET A 1 -12.19 -19.27 -4.34
CA MET A 1 -11.95 -19.98 -3.06
C MET A 1 -11.89 -18.94 -1.97
N SER A 2 -12.90 -18.91 -1.08
CA SER A 2 -12.88 -18.04 0.10
C SER A 2 -11.77 -18.52 1.03
N VAL A 3 -10.86 -17.62 1.39
CA VAL A 3 -9.85 -17.90 2.42
C VAL A 3 -10.60 -17.80 3.74
N HIS A 4 -10.79 -18.93 4.43
CA HIS A 4 -11.43 -18.98 5.76
C HIS A 4 -10.92 -17.90 6.74
N GLY A 5 -9.66 -17.45 6.58
CA GLY A 5 -9.07 -16.35 7.36
C GLY A 5 -9.59 -14.94 7.04
N GLN A 6 -10.07 -14.64 5.83
CA GLN A 6 -10.68 -13.34 5.52
C GLN A 6 -12.00 -13.19 6.28
N GLU A 7 -12.84 -14.23 6.28
CA GLU A 7 -14.12 -14.22 7.00
C GLU A 7 -13.91 -13.98 8.50
N GLN A 8 -12.90 -14.62 9.10
CA GLN A 8 -12.52 -14.40 10.50
C GLN A 8 -12.04 -12.97 10.77
N LEU A 9 -11.21 -12.39 9.90
CA LEU A 9 -10.76 -11.00 10.02
C LEU A 9 -11.95 -10.03 9.94
N MET A 10 -12.85 -10.25 8.99
CA MET A 10 -14.03 -9.40 8.80
C MET A 10 -14.97 -9.49 10.00
N GLN A 11 -15.21 -10.70 10.51
CA GLN A 11 -15.99 -10.89 11.74
C GLN A 11 -15.35 -10.16 12.92
N LEU A 12 -14.04 -10.30 13.14
CA LEU A 12 -13.35 -9.59 14.21
C LEU A 12 -13.52 -8.07 14.09
N LEU A 13 -13.32 -7.51 12.90
CA LEU A 13 -13.43 -6.08 12.66
C LEU A 13 -14.86 -5.55 12.87
N THR A 14 -15.90 -6.36 12.69
CA THR A 14 -17.30 -5.96 13.01
C THR A 14 -17.55 -5.77 14.51
N HIS A 15 -16.69 -6.32 15.37
CA HIS A 15 -16.78 -6.18 16.82
C HIS A 15 -15.86 -5.11 17.40
N VAL A 16 -15.06 -4.45 16.56
CA VAL A 16 -14.17 -3.35 16.96
C VAL A 16 -14.84 -2.03 16.64
N ASP A 17 -14.74 -1.05 17.55
CA ASP A 17 -15.10 0.33 17.23
C ASP A 17 -14.06 0.92 16.27
N LEU A 18 -14.38 0.86 14.99
CA LEU A 18 -13.55 1.34 13.89
C LEU A 18 -13.32 2.86 13.95
N ASN A 19 -14.13 3.61 14.69
CA ASN A 19 -13.90 5.04 14.88
C ASN A 19 -12.71 5.32 15.80
N VAL A 20 -12.35 4.41 16.70
CA VAL A 20 -11.20 4.61 17.62
C VAL A 20 -9.97 3.79 17.22
N LEU A 21 -10.09 2.96 16.19
CA LEU A 21 -9.00 2.10 15.71
C LEU A 21 -7.85 2.95 15.13
N LYS A 22 -6.70 2.90 15.81
CA LYS A 22 -5.48 3.61 15.40
C LYS A 22 -4.49 2.78 14.60
N SER A 23 -4.46 1.48 14.81
CA SER A 23 -3.48 0.59 14.18
C SER A 23 -4.12 -0.74 13.84
N LEU A 24 -3.89 -1.21 12.61
CA LEU A 24 -4.27 -2.53 12.16
C LEU A 24 -3.07 -3.20 11.47
N GLN A 25 -2.73 -4.39 11.94
CA GLN A 25 -1.71 -5.23 11.32
C GLN A 25 -2.31 -6.58 10.95
N VAL A 26 -2.17 -6.96 9.70
CA VAL A 26 -2.65 -8.23 9.14
C VAL A 26 -1.46 -8.94 8.50
N PHE A 27 -1.16 -10.14 8.98
CA PHE A 27 -0.06 -10.94 8.46
C PHE A 27 -0.48 -12.41 8.37
N ARG A 28 0.01 -13.09 7.33
CA ARG A 28 -0.15 -14.53 7.20
C ARG A 28 1.03 -15.25 7.85
N LEU A 29 0.76 -16.02 8.90
CA LEU A 29 1.75 -16.95 9.46
C LEU A 29 1.99 -18.09 8.46
N ILE A 30 3.26 -18.41 8.21
CA ILE A 30 3.67 -19.57 7.40
C ILE A 30 4.46 -20.47 8.34
N GLU A 31 4.16 -21.77 8.37
CA GLU A 31 4.77 -22.73 9.29
C GLU A 31 6.25 -23.04 8.97
N THR A 32 6.75 -22.67 7.78
CA THR A 32 8.12 -22.96 7.35
C THR A 32 9.10 -21.83 7.67
N LYS A 33 10.10 -22.15 8.48
CA LYS A 33 11.16 -21.28 9.06
C LYS A 33 12.11 -20.55 8.10
N SER A 34 11.89 -20.56 6.78
CA SER A 34 12.88 -20.03 5.82
C SER A 34 12.30 -19.03 4.83
N ILE A 35 11.67 -17.97 5.32
CA ILE A 35 11.45 -16.79 4.49
C ILE A 35 11.79 -15.61 5.38
N SER A 36 12.98 -15.06 5.18
CA SER A 36 13.31 -13.72 5.65
C SER A 36 12.14 -12.81 5.26
N ASP A 37 11.71 -11.95 6.19
CA ASP A 37 10.56 -11.04 6.05
C ASP A 37 10.62 -10.05 4.87
N HIS A 38 11.58 -10.24 3.95
CA HIS A 38 11.93 -9.37 2.86
C HIS A 38 11.69 -9.96 1.46
N GLY A 39 11.31 -11.23 1.33
CA GLY A 39 11.38 -11.94 0.04
C GLY A 39 10.06 -12.24 -0.67
N GLU A 40 9.22 -13.10 -0.10
CA GLU A 40 8.14 -13.71 -0.86
C GLU A 40 6.81 -12.97 -0.70
N ASP A 41 6.54 -12.15 -1.71
CA ASP A 41 5.25 -11.55 -1.96
C ASP A 41 4.24 -12.64 -2.35
N ASN A 42 3.62 -13.27 -1.35
CA ASN A 42 2.52 -14.20 -1.53
C ASN A 42 1.22 -13.46 -1.91
N SER A 43 1.28 -12.69 -3.00
CA SER A 43 0.16 -11.93 -3.58
C SER A 43 -1.00 -12.80 -4.07
N GLN A 44 -0.84 -14.13 -4.04
CA GLN A 44 -1.88 -15.12 -4.34
C GLN A 44 -3.12 -14.97 -3.47
N PHE A 45 -2.98 -14.51 -2.22
CA PHE A 45 -4.10 -14.32 -1.31
C PHE A 45 -4.58 -12.88 -1.36
N VAL A 46 -5.86 -12.70 -1.63
CA VAL A 46 -6.48 -11.39 -1.82
C VAL A 46 -7.32 -11.06 -0.59
N LEU A 47 -7.19 -9.85 -0.06
CA LEU A 47 -8.03 -9.30 0.99
C LEU A 47 -8.87 -8.15 0.45
N ASP A 48 -10.16 -8.21 0.73
CA ASP A 48 -11.05 -7.05 0.65
C ASP A 48 -11.19 -6.43 2.04
N LEU A 49 -10.70 -5.21 2.17
CA LEU A 49 -10.71 -4.39 3.36
C LEU A 49 -11.71 -3.22 3.24
N GLU A 50 -12.81 -3.39 2.47
CA GLU A 50 -13.81 -2.33 2.29
C GLU A 50 -14.38 -1.80 3.62
N ILE A 51 -14.43 -2.66 4.64
CA ILE A 51 -14.86 -2.31 6.01
C ILE A 51 -14.05 -1.14 6.61
N LEU A 52 -12.81 -0.91 6.15
CA LEU A 52 -11.96 0.16 6.62
C LEU A 52 -12.29 1.54 6.04
N LYS A 53 -13.24 1.67 5.10
CA LYS A 53 -13.58 2.95 4.43
C LYS A 53 -13.97 4.10 5.36
N HIS A 54 -14.37 3.81 6.60
CA HIS A 54 -14.77 4.80 7.59
C HIS A 54 -13.80 4.90 8.78
N CYS A 55 -12.66 4.20 8.74
CA CYS A 55 -11.63 4.25 9.79
C CYS A 55 -10.78 5.53 9.67
N LYS A 56 -11.38 6.69 10.00
CA LYS A 56 -10.73 8.01 9.85
C LYS A 56 -9.54 8.23 10.77
N ASN A 57 -9.51 7.54 11.91
CA ASN A 57 -8.47 7.66 12.93
C ASN A 57 -7.37 6.59 12.79
N LEU A 58 -7.40 5.80 11.71
CA LEU A 58 -6.39 4.79 11.45
C LEU A 58 -5.08 5.47 11.04
N GLU A 59 -4.06 5.35 11.89
CA GLU A 59 -2.74 5.97 11.73
C GLU A 59 -1.73 4.98 11.11
N HIS A 60 -1.94 3.68 11.31
CA HIS A 60 -1.05 2.63 10.83
C HIS A 60 -1.82 1.44 10.24
N LEU A 61 -1.54 1.11 8.98
CA LEU A 61 -2.03 -0.08 8.31
C LEU A 61 -0.87 -0.88 7.73
N ARG A 62 -0.62 -2.06 8.30
CA ARG A 62 0.38 -3.01 7.81
C ARG A 62 -0.29 -4.30 7.38
N VAL A 63 -0.23 -4.60 6.09
CA VAL A 63 -0.77 -5.82 5.49
C VAL A 63 0.36 -6.50 4.75
N THR A 64 0.77 -7.67 5.25
CA THR A 64 1.89 -8.43 4.69
C THR A 64 1.43 -9.80 4.25
N ARG A 65 2.00 -10.28 3.13
CA ARG A 65 1.69 -11.60 2.54
C ARG A 65 0.23 -11.76 2.07
N PHE A 66 -0.41 -10.63 1.73
CA PHE A 66 -1.70 -10.54 1.05
C PHE A 66 -1.65 -9.40 0.03
N SER A 67 -2.38 -9.53 -1.08
CA SER A 67 -2.72 -8.41 -1.96
C SER A 67 -4.08 -7.82 -1.56
N ILE A 68 -4.26 -6.50 -1.69
CA ILE A 68 -5.50 -5.81 -1.33
C ILE A 68 -6.26 -5.45 -2.60
N SER A 69 -7.51 -5.93 -2.71
CA SER A 69 -8.39 -5.61 -3.83
C SER A 69 -9.16 -4.30 -3.67
N SER A 70 -9.32 -3.82 -2.44
CA SER A 70 -10.02 -2.56 -2.17
C SER A 70 -9.28 -1.37 -2.78
N PRO A 71 -9.99 -0.33 -3.27
CA PRO A 71 -9.36 0.82 -3.91
C PRO A 71 -8.33 1.54 -3.04
N PHE A 72 -7.17 1.91 -3.62
CA PHE A 72 -6.10 2.57 -2.87
C PHE A 72 -6.53 3.90 -2.24
N ARG A 73 -7.41 4.68 -2.89
CA ARG A 73 -8.03 5.90 -2.34
C ARG A 73 -8.60 5.74 -0.93
N MET A 74 -8.99 4.54 -0.52
CA MET A 74 -9.52 4.29 0.82
C MET A 74 -8.47 4.39 1.92
N PHE A 75 -7.20 4.31 1.57
CA PHE A 75 -6.09 4.28 2.51
C PHE A 75 -5.24 5.55 2.45
N THR A 76 -5.56 6.50 1.55
CA THR A 76 -4.70 7.67 1.31
C THR A 76 -4.65 8.65 2.47
N HIS A 77 -5.59 8.56 3.41
CA HIS A 77 -5.59 9.36 4.65
C HIS A 77 -4.69 8.75 5.74
N ILE A 78 -4.23 7.51 5.58
CA ILE A 78 -3.45 6.79 6.59
C ILE A 78 -1.97 7.13 6.39
N PRO A 79 -1.28 7.68 7.40
CA PRO A 79 0.10 8.13 7.26
C PRO A 79 1.12 7.00 7.13
N ASN A 80 0.96 5.92 7.91
CA ASN A 80 1.91 4.80 7.91
C ASN A 80 1.31 3.57 7.22
N LEU A 81 1.68 3.35 5.97
CA LEU A 81 1.25 2.22 5.17
C LEU A 81 2.37 1.21 4.96
N THR A 82 2.07 -0.07 5.06
CA THR A 82 2.93 -1.12 4.54
C THR A 82 2.01 -2.13 3.89
N VAL A 83 1.74 -1.96 2.60
CA VAL A 83 0.65 -2.65 1.91
C VAL A 83 1.08 -3.13 0.53
N ASN A 84 0.45 -4.20 0.05
CA ASN A 84 0.53 -4.63 -1.34
C ASN A 84 -0.86 -4.51 -1.99
N MET A 85 -1.01 -3.58 -2.93
CA MET A 85 -2.26 -3.31 -3.63
C MET A 85 -2.36 -4.17 -4.90
N GLN A 86 -3.54 -4.66 -5.26
CA GLN A 86 -3.69 -5.27 -6.58
C GLN A 86 -3.53 -4.24 -7.70
N THR A 87 -4.14 -3.07 -7.52
CA THR A 87 -4.14 -1.99 -8.51
C THR A 87 -4.00 -0.64 -7.80
N VAL A 88 -3.17 0.23 -8.36
CA VAL A 88 -3.10 1.66 -7.99
C VAL A 88 -3.35 2.53 -9.22
N TYR A 89 -3.92 3.71 -9.00
CA TYR A 89 -4.18 4.71 -10.03
C TYR A 89 -3.42 6.01 -9.74
N CYS A 90 -3.13 6.77 -10.80
CA CYS A 90 -2.36 8.01 -10.72
C CYS A 90 -2.98 9.00 -9.74
N GLU A 91 -4.29 9.20 -9.83
CA GLU A 91 -5.02 10.14 -8.97
C GLU A 91 -4.93 9.78 -7.48
N ASP A 92 -4.99 8.49 -7.15
CA ASP A 92 -4.90 8.02 -5.77
C ASP A 92 -3.48 8.21 -5.22
N VAL A 93 -2.46 7.97 -6.05
CA VAL A 93 -1.06 8.19 -5.69
C VAL A 93 -0.77 9.68 -5.48
N LEU A 94 -1.31 10.55 -6.34
CA LEU A 94 -1.19 12.00 -6.20
C LEU A 94 -1.95 12.51 -4.97
N LEU A 95 -3.13 11.97 -4.70
CA LEU A 95 -3.91 12.28 -3.50
C LEU A 95 -3.11 11.91 -2.24
N PHE A 96 -2.58 10.69 -2.18
CA PHE A 96 -1.72 10.24 -1.07
C PHE A 96 -0.53 11.17 -0.88
N LYS A 97 0.20 11.47 -1.96
CA LYS A 97 1.33 12.41 -1.93
C LYS A 97 0.93 13.75 -1.31
N ASN A 98 -0.16 14.35 -1.79
CA ASN A 98 -0.64 15.63 -1.29
C ASN A 98 -1.04 15.54 0.19
N THR A 99 -1.71 14.46 0.62
CA THR A 99 -2.04 14.25 2.03
C THR A 99 -0.80 14.15 2.90
N MET A 100 0.25 13.46 2.45
CA MET A 100 1.51 13.34 3.21
C MET A 100 2.29 14.66 3.25
N GLU A 101 2.35 15.43 2.16
CA GLU A 101 3.04 16.72 2.12
C GLU A 101 2.44 17.77 3.07
N ASN A 102 1.14 17.67 3.32
CA ASN A 102 0.39 18.53 4.23
C ASN A 102 0.27 17.94 5.66
N SER A 103 0.90 16.80 5.93
CA SER A 103 0.90 16.18 7.26
C SER A 103 2.13 16.59 8.05
N ASP A 104 1.96 16.88 9.34
CA ASP A 104 3.06 17.09 10.29
C ASP A 104 3.58 15.77 10.90
N ILE A 105 3.04 14.63 10.46
CA ILE A 105 3.39 13.31 10.98
C ILE A 105 4.65 12.80 10.29
N TYR A 106 5.64 12.38 11.10
CA TYR A 106 6.82 11.66 10.61
C TYR A 106 6.44 10.22 10.24
N ALA A 107 5.87 10.04 9.05
CA ALA A 107 5.33 8.77 8.60
C ALA A 107 6.23 8.03 7.60
N HIS A 108 6.33 6.70 7.74
CA HIS A 108 6.97 5.86 6.74
C HIS A 108 5.90 5.01 6.07
N SER A 109 5.81 5.10 4.74
CA SER A 109 4.88 4.32 3.94
C SER A 109 5.62 3.54 2.87
N GLU A 110 5.33 2.25 2.73
CA GLU A 110 5.76 1.35 1.67
C GLU A 110 4.51 0.79 0.97
N ILE A 111 4.25 1.26 -0.24
CA ILE A 111 3.10 0.80 -1.05
C ILE A 111 3.65 0.04 -2.25
N ARG A 112 3.37 -1.26 -2.28
CA ARG A 112 3.62 -2.16 -3.42
C ARG A 112 2.33 -2.31 -4.22
N PHE A 113 2.46 -2.67 -5.50
CA PHE A 113 1.28 -2.92 -6.32
C PHE A 113 1.53 -3.89 -7.48
N GLY A 114 0.49 -4.61 -7.88
CA GLY A 114 0.53 -5.51 -9.05
C GLY A 114 0.27 -4.80 -10.38
N GLN A 115 -0.67 -3.85 -10.40
CA GLN A 115 -1.05 -3.10 -11.60
C GLN A 115 -1.02 -1.59 -11.35
N PHE A 116 -0.56 -0.84 -12.36
CA PHE A 116 -0.64 0.63 -12.39
C PHE A 116 -1.04 1.10 -13.80
N PRO A 117 -2.34 1.03 -14.14
CA PRO A 117 -2.82 1.16 -15.52
C PRO A 117 -2.50 2.50 -16.17
N ASP A 118 -2.55 3.60 -15.42
CA ASP A 118 -2.38 4.98 -15.88
C ASP A 118 -1.04 5.59 -15.45
N LYS A 119 -0.02 4.75 -15.24
CA LYS A 119 1.33 5.16 -14.82
C LYS A 119 2.00 6.23 -15.70
N PHE A 120 1.71 6.28 -17.00
CA PHE A 120 2.29 7.29 -17.89
C PHE A 120 1.77 8.69 -17.59
N ARG A 121 0.46 8.81 -17.29
CA ARG A 121 -0.16 10.05 -16.83
C ARG A 121 0.49 10.53 -15.52
N PHE A 122 0.84 9.60 -14.65
CA PHE A 122 1.57 9.90 -13.42
C PHE A 122 2.96 10.48 -13.72
N LEU A 123 3.76 9.83 -14.57
CA LEU A 123 5.10 10.27 -14.96
C LEU A 123 5.12 11.66 -15.61
N GLU A 124 4.15 11.96 -16.48
CA GLU A 124 3.96 13.30 -17.03
C GLU A 124 3.69 14.32 -15.93
N THR A 125 2.80 13.99 -15.00
CA THR A 125 2.43 14.87 -13.89
C THR A 125 3.62 15.19 -12.98
N ILE A 126 4.48 14.22 -12.69
CA ILE A 126 5.66 14.42 -11.84
C ILE A 126 6.91 14.91 -12.60
N ARG A 127 6.74 15.37 -13.85
CA ARG A 127 7.81 15.91 -14.71
C ARG A 127 9.00 14.95 -14.95
N LEU A 128 8.80 13.64 -14.80
CA LEU A 128 9.81 12.63 -15.16
C LEU A 128 9.78 12.25 -16.64
N ALA A 129 8.80 12.76 -17.39
CA ALA A 129 8.79 12.66 -18.84
C ALA A 129 9.78 13.67 -19.44
N GLN A 130 11.05 13.28 -19.63
CA GLN A 130 11.83 13.59 -20.84
C GLN A 130 13.27 13.08 -20.78
N ASN A 131 13.62 12.16 -21.69
CA ASN A 131 14.77 12.25 -22.62
C ASN A 131 14.96 10.91 -23.35
N GLY A 132 14.12 10.64 -24.36
CA GLY A 132 14.43 9.76 -25.52
C GLY A 132 14.79 8.29 -25.29
N GLY A 133 15.05 7.84 -24.05
CA GLY A 133 15.30 6.46 -23.68
C GLY A 133 14.04 5.89 -23.05
N GLY A 134 13.55 4.77 -23.57
CA GLY A 134 12.39 4.10 -23.02
C GLY A 134 12.57 3.85 -21.53
N ILE A 135 11.74 4.49 -20.70
CA ILE A 135 11.70 4.21 -19.26
C ILE A 135 11.10 2.81 -19.12
N VAL A 136 11.95 1.81 -18.83
CA VAL A 136 11.49 0.45 -18.51
C VAL A 136 10.89 0.51 -17.12
N PHE A 137 9.56 0.49 -17.05
CA PHE A 137 8.83 0.45 -15.79
C PHE A 137 8.88 -0.99 -15.24
N PRO A 138 9.37 -1.21 -14.01
CA PRO A 138 9.41 -2.54 -13.43
C PRO A 138 7.98 -2.98 -13.06
N SER A 139 7.77 -4.28 -12.91
CA SER A 139 6.49 -4.83 -12.46
C SER A 139 6.16 -4.49 -11.01
N GLU A 140 7.16 -4.18 -10.20
CA GLU A 140 7.01 -3.86 -8.78
C GLU A 140 7.74 -2.54 -8.48
N LEU A 141 6.98 -1.51 -8.11
CA LEU A 141 7.49 -0.26 -7.55
C LEU A 141 7.06 -0.17 -6.10
N SER A 142 7.99 0.20 -5.23
CA SER A 142 7.67 0.67 -3.90
C SER A 142 7.66 2.18 -3.88
N LEU A 143 6.56 2.75 -3.41
CA LEU A 143 6.47 4.16 -3.07
C LEU A 143 6.87 4.34 -1.62
N THR A 144 7.95 5.11 -1.38
CA THR A 144 8.43 5.44 -0.04
C THR A 144 8.27 6.94 0.23
N TYR A 145 7.54 7.31 1.28
CA TYR A 145 7.51 8.69 1.75
C TYR A 145 8.59 8.93 2.81
N TRP A 146 9.37 10.01 2.64
CA TRP A 146 10.42 10.45 3.55
C TRP A 146 10.01 11.80 4.16
N PRO A 147 9.58 11.85 5.44
CA PRO A 147 9.05 13.06 6.04
C PRO A 147 10.09 14.17 6.20
N ALA A 148 11.35 13.80 6.50
CA ALA A 148 12.43 14.76 6.72
C ALA A 148 12.69 15.65 5.49
N SER A 149 12.47 15.12 4.29
CA SER A 149 12.68 15.79 3.01
C SER A 149 11.38 16.15 2.29
N LYS A 150 10.21 15.86 2.89
CA LYS A 150 8.89 15.95 2.24
C LYS A 150 8.88 15.35 0.83
N SER A 151 9.62 14.27 0.64
CA SER A 151 9.87 13.70 -0.68
C SER A 151 9.28 12.31 -0.79
N LEU A 152 8.67 12.04 -1.92
CA LEU A 152 8.16 10.73 -2.30
C LEU A 152 9.19 10.09 -3.23
N ASN A 153 9.77 8.97 -2.80
CA ASN A 153 10.78 8.25 -3.55
C ASN A 153 10.18 6.99 -4.14
N PHE A 154 10.48 6.73 -5.41
CA PHE A 154 10.15 5.50 -6.08
C PHE A 154 11.42 4.65 -6.13
N SER A 155 11.40 3.52 -5.43
CA SER A 155 12.50 2.56 -5.46
C SER A 155 12.11 1.31 -6.22
N TRP A 156 13.11 0.80 -6.93
CA TRP A 156 13.08 -0.49 -7.60
C TRP A 156 13.23 -1.58 -6.54
N LYS A 157 12.48 -2.69 -6.70
CA LYS A 157 12.87 -3.93 -6.03
C LYS A 157 14.07 -4.48 -6.79
N HIS A 158 15.27 -4.30 -6.26
CA HIS A 158 16.40 -5.12 -6.70
C HIS A 158 16.11 -6.54 -6.20
N ASN A 159 15.68 -7.42 -7.10
CA ASN A 159 15.78 -8.85 -6.88
C ASN A 159 17.29 -9.14 -6.70
N SER A 160 17.70 -9.29 -5.45
CA SER A 160 19.01 -9.82 -5.08
C SER A 160 18.89 -11.34 -5.00
#